data_AF-A0A7X7F082-F1
#
_entry.id   AF-A0A7X7F082-F1
#
_cell.length_a   1.000
_cell.length_b   1.000
_cell.length_c   1.000
_cell.angle_alpha   90.00
_cell.angle_beta   90.00
_cell.angle_gamma   90.00
#
_symmetry.space_group_name_H-M   'P 1'
#
loop_
_entity.id
_entity.type
_entity.pdbx_description
1 polymer ?
#
loop_
_entity_poly.entity_id
_entity_poly.type
_entity_poly.pdbx_seq_one_letter_code
_entity_poly.pdbx_strand_id
1 'polypeptide(L)'
;MPNHLAGQSSPYLLQHVDNPVDWFPWCDEAFREARARDKPVFLSIGYSACHWCHVMAHESFEDERIARLLNDHFIAIKVDREERPEVDQIYMEAVQRLTGGGGWPLSVFLTPSRKPFFGGTYWPPRARAGMPGFEDVLEAVGRAWRDKRESLLDQADALTTLLRESDASDASGEIDREPLDVAGAALARQFDPEYGGFGAAPKFPAPLALRLLLRTQHEEESALPAMVAVTLDRMAAGGMYDQIGGGFHRYSTDRQWRVPHFEKMLYDNALLAACYLEAWQVGGDSVHRRVVVETLDYVLREMTHPGGGFYTAQDADSGGGEGTFYLWTADEIHRFLGRVPGKRFCEFYGVTDEGNFEGRNILYRSNAFQDTGMSGEERVAREREFAENRRLLLEARARREWPGRDDKILA
;
A
#
# COMPACT_ATOMS: atom_id res chain seq x y z
N MET A 1 28.35 11.66 14.84
CA MET A 1 27.66 12.94 15.09
C MET A 1 26.18 12.68 14.89
N PRO A 2 25.27 13.31 15.64
CA PRO A 2 23.85 13.21 15.34
C PRO A 2 23.60 13.72 13.92
N ASN A 3 22.73 13.06 13.17
CA ASN A 3 22.39 13.45 11.81
C ASN A 3 21.50 14.70 11.79
N HIS A 4 21.08 15.14 10.61
CA HIS A 4 20.38 16.42 10.42
C HIS A 4 18.85 16.34 10.59
N LEU A 5 18.30 15.25 11.12
CA LEU A 5 16.84 15.05 11.24
C LEU A 5 16.23 15.53 12.56
N ALA A 6 17.03 15.85 13.58
CA ALA A 6 16.55 16.16 14.95
C ALA A 6 15.59 17.38 15.05
N GLY A 7 15.54 18.24 14.03
CA GLY A 7 14.65 19.41 13.97
C GLY A 7 13.39 19.24 13.10
N GLN A 8 13.11 18.04 12.59
CA GLN A 8 11.93 17.80 11.74
C GLN A 8 10.66 17.61 12.58
N SER A 9 9.50 17.91 11.97
CA SER A 9 8.18 17.68 12.58
C SER A 9 7.65 16.27 12.35
N SER A 10 8.01 15.64 11.23
CA SER A 10 7.53 14.32 10.85
C SER A 10 7.92 13.26 11.89
N PRO A 11 6.96 12.53 12.48
CA PRO A 11 7.25 11.37 13.32
C PRO A 11 8.12 10.34 12.60
N TYR A 12 7.90 10.13 11.30
CA TYR A 12 8.69 9.21 10.47
C TYR A 12 10.15 9.63 10.36
N LEU A 13 10.44 10.92 10.12
CA LEU A 13 11.83 11.39 10.06
C LEU A 13 12.50 11.32 11.43
N LEU A 14 11.76 11.61 12.50
CA LEU A 14 12.28 11.56 13.86
C LEU A 14 12.68 10.15 14.31
N GLN A 15 12.03 9.10 13.80
CA GLN A 15 12.44 7.71 14.03
C GLN A 15 13.86 7.39 13.54
N HIS A 16 14.42 8.18 12.63
CA HIS A 16 15.74 7.95 12.04
C HIS A 16 16.85 8.87 12.58
N VAL A 17 16.59 9.67 13.61
CA VAL A 17 17.55 10.65 14.15
C VAL A 17 18.81 9.98 14.73
N ASP A 18 18.65 8.79 15.29
CA ASP A 18 19.74 8.04 15.92
C ASP A 18 20.43 7.05 14.96
N ASN A 19 20.00 6.97 13.71
CA ASN A 19 20.64 6.11 12.73
C ASN A 19 22.10 6.56 12.44
N PRO A 20 23.04 5.62 12.25
CA PRO A 20 24.43 5.93 11.91
C PRO A 20 24.61 6.56 10.52
N VAL A 21 23.58 6.51 9.67
CA VAL A 21 23.55 7.23 8.38
C VAL A 21 23.45 8.73 8.64
N ASP A 22 24.28 9.51 7.95
CA ASP A 22 24.31 10.98 8.01
C ASP A 22 23.17 11.57 7.18
N TRP A 23 21.94 11.35 7.64
CA TRP A 23 20.72 11.78 6.96
C TRP A 23 20.57 13.30 6.93
N PHE A 24 20.24 13.82 5.75
CA PHE A 24 19.65 15.13 5.55
C PHE A 24 18.13 15.03 5.34
N PRO A 25 17.35 16.04 5.76
CA PRO A 25 16.00 16.22 5.23
C PRO A 25 16.05 16.68 3.76
N TRP A 26 14.91 16.70 3.07
CA TRP A 26 14.85 17.28 1.72
C TRP A 26 15.05 18.80 1.77
N CYS A 27 16.28 19.26 1.55
CA CYS A 27 16.65 20.67 1.61
C CYS A 27 17.74 21.07 0.60
N ASP A 28 17.84 22.36 0.30
CA ASP A 28 18.86 22.90 -0.61
C ASP A 28 20.29 22.71 -0.10
N GLU A 29 20.47 22.62 1.21
CA GLU A 29 21.77 22.35 1.84
C GLU A 29 22.34 20.99 1.43
N ALA A 30 21.54 19.92 1.49
CA ALA A 30 21.96 18.59 1.07
C ALA A 30 22.45 18.56 -0.39
N PHE A 31 21.75 19.25 -1.29
CA PHE A 31 22.15 19.33 -2.70
C PHE A 31 23.35 20.24 -2.95
N ARG A 32 23.54 21.29 -2.13
CA ARG A 32 24.78 22.08 -2.16
C ARG A 32 25.96 21.24 -1.71
N GLU A 33 25.78 20.43 -0.67
CA GLU A 33 26.82 19.53 -0.17
C GLU A 33 27.17 18.45 -1.20
N ALA A 34 26.17 17.88 -1.86
CA ALA A 34 26.36 16.92 -2.95
C ALA A 34 27.20 17.50 -4.08
N ARG A 35 26.97 18.79 -4.44
CA ARG A 35 27.78 19.50 -5.44
C ARG A 35 29.19 19.80 -4.93
N ALA A 36 29.34 20.25 -3.70
CA ALA A 36 30.63 20.63 -3.11
C ALA A 36 31.56 19.42 -2.94
N ARG A 37 31.01 18.28 -2.50
CA ARG A 37 31.75 17.03 -2.31
C ARG A 37 31.81 16.14 -3.55
N ASP A 38 31.14 16.56 -4.62
CA ASP A 38 31.04 15.82 -5.87
C ASP A 38 30.48 14.38 -5.73
N LYS A 39 29.52 14.22 -4.82
CA LYS A 39 28.87 12.93 -4.49
C LYS A 39 27.46 12.87 -5.06
N PRO A 40 27.01 11.71 -5.56
CA PRO A 40 25.60 11.51 -5.87
C PRO A 40 24.76 11.50 -4.59
N VAL A 41 23.46 11.67 -4.74
CA VAL A 41 22.50 11.65 -3.63
C VAL A 41 21.84 10.27 -3.57
N PHE A 42 21.73 9.71 -2.37
CA PHE A 42 20.83 8.60 -2.09
C PHE A 42 19.57 9.16 -1.45
N LEU A 43 18.45 9.09 -2.15
CA LEU A 43 17.14 9.53 -1.69
C LEU A 43 16.34 8.32 -1.20
N SER A 44 15.96 8.31 0.07
CA SER A 44 15.07 7.29 0.66
C SER A 44 13.75 7.92 1.09
N ILE A 45 12.69 7.63 0.35
CA ILE A 45 11.33 8.09 0.66
C ILE A 45 10.54 6.96 1.33
N GLY A 46 9.87 7.27 2.43
CA GLY A 46 8.93 6.39 3.10
C GLY A 46 7.95 7.20 3.92
N TYR A 47 7.25 6.55 4.83
CA TYR A 47 6.29 7.17 5.74
C TYR A 47 6.01 6.19 6.91
N SER A 48 5.37 6.68 7.97
CA SER A 48 5.32 6.04 9.29
C SER A 48 4.64 4.67 9.35
N ALA A 49 3.67 4.39 8.49
CA ALA A 49 2.91 3.13 8.50
C ALA A 49 3.50 2.05 7.56
N CYS A 50 4.61 2.36 6.89
CA CYS A 50 5.23 1.53 5.87
C CYS A 50 6.08 0.40 6.48
N HIS A 51 5.56 -0.83 6.51
CA HIS A 51 6.28 -2.01 7.00
C HIS A 51 7.66 -2.19 6.36
N TRP A 52 7.76 -2.24 5.03
CA TRP A 52 9.05 -2.43 4.35
C TRP A 52 10.04 -1.28 4.60
N CYS A 53 9.55 -0.09 4.95
CA CYS A 53 10.39 1.03 5.34
C CYS A 53 11.01 0.77 6.72
N HIS A 54 10.26 0.21 7.66
CA HIS A 54 10.77 -0.25 8.96
C HIS A 54 11.76 -1.40 8.79
N VAL A 55 11.43 -2.40 7.97
CA VAL A 55 12.33 -3.53 7.67
C VAL A 55 13.67 -3.02 7.12
N MET A 56 13.65 -2.15 6.11
CA MET A 56 14.89 -1.61 5.54
C MET A 56 15.65 -0.74 6.54
N ALA A 57 14.95 0.01 7.39
CA ALA A 57 15.59 0.80 8.43
C ALA A 57 16.36 -0.08 9.42
N HIS A 58 15.69 -1.11 9.95
CA HIS A 58 16.27 -2.01 10.94
C HIS A 58 17.36 -2.90 10.35
N GLU A 59 17.14 -3.47 9.17
CA GLU A 59 18.11 -4.37 8.54
C GLU A 59 19.31 -3.65 7.90
N SER A 60 19.15 -2.38 7.51
CA SER A 60 20.16 -1.67 6.71
C SER A 60 20.57 -0.29 7.23
N PHE A 61 19.62 0.59 7.57
CA PHE A 61 19.98 1.96 7.97
C PHE A 61 20.52 2.07 9.40
N GLU A 62 20.26 1.08 10.24
CA GLU A 62 20.86 0.91 11.58
C GLU A 62 22.19 0.13 11.53
N ASP A 63 22.50 -0.56 10.43
CA ASP A 63 23.75 -1.29 10.27
C ASP A 63 24.91 -0.32 9.99
N GLU A 64 25.84 -0.27 10.93
CA GLU A 64 27.06 0.54 10.90
C GLU A 64 27.88 0.43 9.61
N ARG A 65 27.89 -0.73 8.97
CA ARG A 65 28.72 -0.94 7.77
C ARG A 65 28.01 -0.44 6.52
N ILE A 66 26.70 -0.66 6.39
CA ILE A 66 25.89 -0.06 5.32
C ILE A 66 25.87 1.47 5.48
N ALA A 67 25.75 1.97 6.71
CA ALA A 67 25.79 3.40 6.98
C ALA A 67 27.12 4.04 6.58
N ARG A 68 28.25 3.37 6.83
CA ARG A 68 29.56 3.83 6.32
C ARG A 68 29.60 3.89 4.79
N LEU A 69 29.11 2.86 4.10
CA LEU A 69 29.04 2.88 2.62
C LEU A 69 28.20 4.05 2.10
N LEU A 70 27.05 4.31 2.75
CA LEU A 70 26.21 5.47 2.43
C LEU A 70 26.95 6.79 2.65
N ASN A 71 27.52 7.00 3.83
CA ASN A 71 28.19 8.25 4.20
C ASN A 71 29.45 8.52 3.36
N ASP A 72 30.19 7.46 3.01
CA ASP A 72 31.42 7.55 2.23
C ASP A 72 31.13 7.88 0.76
N HIS A 73 30.06 7.33 0.18
CA HIS A 73 29.81 7.42 -1.26
C HIS A 73 28.69 8.39 -1.65
N PHE A 74 27.79 8.76 -0.75
CA PHE A 74 26.57 9.50 -1.07
C PHE A 74 26.34 10.67 -0.12
N ILE A 75 25.49 11.60 -0.53
CA ILE A 75 24.71 12.44 0.40
C ILE A 75 23.36 11.76 0.59
N ALA A 76 23.08 11.28 1.80
CA ALA A 76 21.85 10.54 2.10
C ALA A 76 20.73 11.52 2.50
N ILE A 77 19.58 11.44 1.83
CA ILE A 77 18.40 12.26 2.11
C ILE A 77 17.23 11.36 2.49
N LYS A 78 16.59 11.65 3.62
CA LYS A 78 15.37 10.98 4.09
C LYS A 78 14.16 11.89 3.85
N VAL A 79 13.08 11.33 3.30
CA VAL A 79 11.85 12.07 3.01
C VAL A 79 10.65 11.32 3.55
N ASP A 80 9.78 12.05 4.24
CA ASP A 80 8.42 11.62 4.53
C ASP A 80 7.52 11.96 3.33
N ARG A 81 7.00 10.92 2.68
CA ARG A 81 6.06 11.02 1.57
C ARG A 81 4.85 11.88 1.92
N GLU A 82 4.35 11.79 3.16
CA GLU A 82 3.12 12.47 3.53
C GLU A 82 3.33 13.98 3.73
N GLU A 83 4.54 14.40 4.13
CA GLU A 83 4.89 15.81 4.15
C GLU A 83 5.27 16.34 2.76
N ARG A 84 5.85 15.49 1.89
CA ARG A 84 6.38 15.85 0.57
C ARG A 84 5.85 14.97 -0.57
N PRO A 85 4.52 14.93 -0.79
CA PRO A 85 3.92 14.06 -1.80
C PRO A 85 4.36 14.41 -3.23
N GLU A 86 4.76 15.66 -3.48
CA GLU A 86 5.26 16.10 -4.77
C GLU A 86 6.65 15.51 -5.09
N VAL A 87 7.50 15.37 -4.07
CA VAL A 87 8.81 14.73 -4.21
C VAL A 87 8.62 13.23 -4.45
N ASP A 88 7.73 12.61 -3.67
CA ASP A 88 7.37 11.20 -3.83
C ASP A 88 6.88 10.87 -5.24
N GLN A 89 5.92 11.66 -5.76
CA GLN A 89 5.32 11.40 -7.07
C GLN A 89 6.35 11.41 -8.21
N ILE A 90 7.22 12.43 -8.26
CA ILE A 90 8.25 12.57 -9.31
C ILE A 90 9.19 11.37 -9.30
N TYR A 91 9.67 10.97 -8.13
CA TYR A 91 10.65 9.91 -8.02
C TYR A 91 10.03 8.52 -8.09
N MET A 92 8.76 8.35 -7.70
CA MET A 92 8.01 7.12 -7.92
C MET A 92 7.85 6.87 -9.42
N GLU A 93 7.48 7.89 -10.20
CA GLU A 93 7.40 7.75 -11.65
C GLU A 93 8.76 7.38 -12.25
N ALA A 94 9.84 8.03 -11.81
CA ALA A 94 11.19 7.69 -12.25
C ALA A 94 11.53 6.19 -12.03
N VAL A 95 11.23 5.65 -10.84
CA VAL A 95 11.45 4.22 -10.53
C VAL A 95 10.54 3.31 -11.34
N GLN A 96 9.28 3.68 -11.55
CA GLN A 96 8.36 2.93 -12.40
C GLN A 96 8.84 2.84 -13.85
N ARG A 97 9.40 3.93 -14.40
CA ARG A 97 9.99 3.94 -15.74
C ARG A 97 11.25 3.07 -15.82
N LEU A 98 12.07 3.10 -14.77
CA LEU A 98 13.33 2.34 -14.71
C LEU A 98 13.13 0.83 -14.52
N THR A 99 12.13 0.44 -13.72
CA THR A 99 11.99 -0.95 -13.22
C THR A 99 10.71 -1.63 -13.69
N GLY A 100 9.73 -0.89 -14.21
CA GLY A 100 8.39 -1.38 -14.52
C GLY A 100 7.49 -1.55 -13.30
N GLY A 101 7.98 -1.27 -12.09
CA GLY A 101 7.23 -1.37 -10.83
C GLY A 101 7.54 -0.22 -9.88
N GLY A 102 6.81 -0.14 -8.78
CA GLY A 102 6.99 0.92 -7.79
C GLY A 102 6.47 0.50 -6.42
N GLY A 103 6.86 1.22 -5.39
CA GLY A 103 6.50 0.93 -4.00
C GLY A 103 7.44 1.60 -3.01
N TRP A 104 7.18 1.38 -1.73
CA TRP A 104 7.97 1.94 -0.64
C TRP A 104 8.64 0.81 0.17
N PRO A 105 9.84 1.02 0.74
CA PRO A 105 10.63 2.26 0.68
C PRO A 105 11.10 2.54 -0.74
N LEU A 106 11.05 3.81 -1.14
CA LEU A 106 11.50 4.22 -2.45
C LEU A 106 12.97 4.65 -2.35
N SER A 107 13.85 3.91 -3.03
CA SER A 107 15.29 4.08 -2.95
C SER A 107 15.84 4.57 -4.29
N VAL A 108 16.21 5.85 -4.37
CA VAL A 108 16.54 6.50 -5.64
C VAL A 108 17.91 7.16 -5.58
N PHE A 109 18.71 6.99 -6.63
CA PHE A 109 20.01 7.63 -6.77
C PHE A 109 19.91 8.80 -7.73
N LEU A 110 20.30 9.99 -7.24
CA LEU A 110 20.18 11.25 -7.97
C LEU A 110 21.55 11.86 -8.22
N THR A 111 21.65 12.61 -9.30
CA THR A 111 22.75 13.56 -9.50
C THR A 111 22.67 14.70 -8.47
N PRO A 112 23.77 15.44 -8.22
CA PRO A 112 23.74 16.65 -7.39
C PRO A 112 22.76 17.74 -7.85
N SER A 113 22.26 17.63 -9.09
CA SER A 113 21.24 18.50 -9.71
C SER A 113 19.84 17.89 -9.69
N ARG A 114 19.58 16.91 -8.80
CA ARG A 114 18.27 16.27 -8.53
C ARG A 114 17.74 15.33 -9.61
N LYS A 115 18.54 15.00 -10.63
CA LYS A 115 18.09 14.14 -11.73
C LYS A 115 18.23 12.67 -11.34
N PRO A 116 17.18 11.85 -11.40
CA PRO A 116 17.26 10.43 -11.09
C PRO A 116 18.01 9.68 -12.20
N PHE A 117 18.89 8.75 -11.85
CA PHE A 117 19.58 7.90 -12.84
C PHE A 117 19.50 6.41 -12.51
N PHE A 118 19.17 6.04 -11.28
CA PHE A 118 18.95 4.65 -10.87
C PHE A 118 18.00 4.61 -9.68
N GLY A 119 17.28 3.51 -9.49
CA GLY A 119 16.41 3.37 -8.34
C GLY A 119 15.68 2.03 -8.30
N GLY A 120 15.01 1.82 -7.19
CA GLY A 120 14.22 0.64 -6.89
C GLY A 120 13.41 0.85 -5.63
N THR A 121 12.90 -0.24 -5.07
CA THR A 121 12.11 -0.20 -3.83
C THR A 121 12.95 -0.69 -2.65
N TYR A 122 12.64 -1.88 -2.15
CA TYR A 122 13.36 -2.57 -1.09
C TYR A 122 14.54 -3.37 -1.65
N TRP A 123 15.70 -3.28 -0.99
CA TRP A 123 16.81 -4.21 -1.16
C TRP A 123 17.19 -4.79 0.21
N PRO A 124 17.30 -6.12 0.35
CA PRO A 124 17.80 -6.72 1.59
C PRO A 124 19.28 -6.35 1.79
N PRO A 125 19.81 -6.34 3.03
CA PRO A 125 21.21 -5.98 3.28
C PRO A 125 22.17 -6.87 2.48
N ARG A 126 21.85 -8.16 2.38
CA ARG A 126 22.57 -9.18 1.59
C ARG A 126 21.68 -9.77 0.52
N ALA A 127 22.29 -10.17 -0.59
CA ALA A 127 21.56 -10.78 -1.70
C ALA A 127 20.74 -12.00 -1.25
N ARG A 128 19.44 -12.00 -1.59
CA ARG A 128 18.50 -13.06 -1.22
C ARG A 128 17.38 -13.13 -2.26
N ALA A 129 16.90 -14.35 -2.52
CA ALA A 129 15.74 -14.62 -3.39
C ALA A 129 15.83 -13.95 -4.77
N GLY A 130 17.02 -13.92 -5.37
CA GLY A 130 17.26 -13.31 -6.68
C GLY A 130 17.36 -11.78 -6.66
N MET A 131 17.19 -11.12 -5.51
CA MET A 131 17.41 -9.69 -5.34
C MET A 131 18.87 -9.41 -4.96
N PRO A 132 19.51 -8.36 -5.52
CA PRO A 132 20.83 -7.93 -5.10
C PRO A 132 20.82 -7.44 -3.65
N GLY A 133 21.95 -7.56 -2.95
CA GLY A 133 22.11 -6.95 -1.64
C GLY A 133 22.22 -5.44 -1.75
N PHE A 134 21.69 -4.70 -0.78
CA PHE A 134 21.74 -3.24 -0.76
C PHE A 134 23.19 -2.74 -0.80
N GLU A 135 24.10 -3.44 -0.15
CA GLU A 135 25.54 -3.14 -0.21
C GLU A 135 26.12 -3.27 -1.62
N ASP A 136 25.77 -4.34 -2.32
CA ASP A 136 26.23 -4.58 -3.69
C ASP A 136 25.73 -3.46 -4.61
N VAL A 137 24.50 -3.00 -4.39
CA VAL A 137 23.90 -1.85 -5.08
C VAL A 137 24.68 -0.56 -4.76
N LEU A 138 24.91 -0.25 -3.48
CA LEU A 138 25.63 0.96 -3.06
C LEU A 138 27.05 0.99 -3.66
N GLU A 139 27.77 -0.13 -3.60
CA GLU A 139 29.10 -0.22 -4.18
C GLU A 139 29.09 -0.09 -5.70
N ALA A 140 28.14 -0.75 -6.39
CA ALA A 140 28.02 -0.68 -7.84
C ALA A 140 27.71 0.74 -8.31
N VAL A 141 26.78 1.43 -7.65
CA VAL A 141 26.44 2.82 -7.96
C VAL A 141 27.61 3.75 -7.64
N GLY A 142 28.26 3.58 -6.48
CA GLY A 142 29.43 4.39 -6.10
C GLY A 142 30.62 4.22 -7.04
N ARG A 143 30.86 3.00 -7.56
CA ARG A 143 31.83 2.74 -8.64
C ARG A 143 31.40 3.38 -9.95
N ALA A 144 30.15 3.20 -10.36
CA ALA A 144 29.64 3.77 -11.61
C ALA A 144 29.70 5.30 -11.62
N TRP A 145 29.45 5.96 -10.48
CA TRP A 145 29.58 7.41 -10.36
C TRP A 145 31.01 7.91 -10.59
N ARG A 146 32.01 7.15 -10.12
CA ARG A 146 33.43 7.50 -10.32
C ARG A 146 33.92 7.16 -11.73
N ASP A 147 33.56 5.98 -12.23
CA ASP A 147 34.20 5.41 -13.41
C ASP A 147 33.41 5.65 -14.71
N LYS A 148 32.09 5.90 -14.61
CA LYS A 148 31.15 5.99 -15.75
C LYS A 148 30.24 7.21 -15.64
N ARG A 149 30.73 8.30 -15.06
CA ARG A 149 29.94 9.49 -14.74
C ARG A 149 29.14 10.06 -15.92
N GLU A 150 29.79 10.27 -17.05
CA GLU A 150 29.17 10.87 -18.23
C GLU A 150 27.95 10.05 -18.69
N SER A 151 28.10 8.73 -18.76
CA SER A 151 26.99 7.83 -19.09
C SER A 151 25.83 7.88 -18.08
N LEU A 152 26.11 8.09 -16.79
CA LEU A 152 25.05 8.27 -15.78
C LEU A 152 24.34 9.61 -15.95
N LEU A 153 25.06 10.68 -16.29
CA LEU A 153 24.47 11.99 -16.54
C LEU A 153 23.56 11.95 -17.77
N ASP A 154 23.99 11.29 -18.85
CA ASP A 154 23.18 11.11 -20.05
C ASP A 154 21.89 10.32 -19.76
N GLN A 155 21.99 9.25 -18.96
CA GLN A 155 20.83 8.48 -18.51
C GLN A 155 19.88 9.34 -17.65
N ALA A 156 20.42 10.15 -16.74
CA ALA A 156 19.63 11.05 -15.92
C ALA A 156 18.89 12.10 -16.76
N ASP A 157 19.56 12.63 -17.79
CA ASP A 157 19.00 13.65 -18.68
C ASP A 157 17.92 13.07 -19.60
N ALA A 158 18.13 11.87 -20.15
CA ALA A 158 17.14 11.15 -20.91
C ALA A 158 15.87 10.86 -20.07
N LEU A 159 16.04 10.31 -18.86
CA LEU A 159 14.92 10.03 -17.97
C LEU A 159 14.18 11.30 -17.55
N THR A 160 14.91 12.36 -17.20
CA THR A 160 14.32 13.67 -16.83
C THR A 160 13.50 14.26 -17.99
N THR A 161 13.93 14.07 -19.23
CA THR A 161 13.21 14.56 -20.42
C THR A 161 11.88 13.84 -20.58
N LEU A 162 11.87 12.50 -20.46
CA LEU A 162 10.65 11.69 -20.53
C LEU A 162 9.63 12.04 -19.43
N LEU A 163 10.12 12.31 -18.21
CA LEU A 163 9.26 12.74 -17.09
C LEU A 163 8.62 14.11 -17.40
N ARG A 164 9.39 15.07 -17.92
CA ARG A 164 8.87 16.40 -18.28
C ARG A 164 7.86 16.37 -19.43
N GLU A 165 8.09 15.52 -20.43
CA GLU A 165 7.16 15.36 -21.55
C GLU A 165 5.81 14.77 -21.10
N SER A 166 5.80 13.99 -20.02
CA SER A 166 4.58 13.45 -19.42
C SER A 166 3.78 14.53 -18.68
N ASP A 167 4.46 15.50 -18.04
CA ASP A 167 3.83 16.65 -17.38
C ASP A 167 3.43 17.77 -18.34
N ALA A 168 4.16 17.93 -19.45
CA ALA A 168 3.97 19.02 -20.42
C ALA A 168 2.79 18.83 -21.38
N SER A 169 1.92 17.83 -21.14
CA SER A 169 0.64 17.78 -21.84
C SER A 169 -0.22 18.94 -21.33
N ASP A 170 -0.18 20.07 -22.04
CA ASP A 170 -1.14 21.16 -21.87
C ASP A 170 -2.54 20.61 -22.11
N ALA A 171 -3.21 20.18 -21.04
CA ALA A 171 -4.60 19.76 -21.06
C ALA A 171 -5.50 21.00 -21.17
N SER A 172 -5.34 21.78 -22.25
CA SER A 172 -6.28 22.82 -22.66
C SER A 172 -7.04 22.32 -23.89
N GLY A 173 -8.11 21.57 -23.63
CA GLY A 173 -9.01 21.02 -24.65
C GLY A 173 -10.20 20.33 -24.00
N GLU A 174 -11.32 20.19 -24.71
CA GLU A 174 -12.38 19.29 -24.28
C GLU A 174 -11.84 17.86 -24.27
N ILE A 175 -12.11 17.10 -23.20
CA ILE A 175 -11.74 15.68 -23.15
C ILE A 175 -12.69 14.92 -24.07
N ASP A 176 -12.22 14.58 -25.26
CA ASP A 176 -12.93 13.70 -26.19
C ASP A 176 -13.08 12.28 -25.60
N ARG A 177 -14.01 11.49 -26.14
CA ARG A 177 -14.22 10.10 -25.69
C ARG A 177 -13.05 9.16 -26.02
N GLU A 178 -12.26 9.47 -27.04
CA GLU A 178 -11.18 8.60 -27.51
C GLU A 178 -10.13 8.28 -26.42
N PRO A 179 -9.59 9.26 -25.66
CA PRO A 179 -8.74 8.96 -24.50
C PRO A 179 -9.35 7.99 -23.49
N LEU A 180 -10.67 8.09 -23.25
CA LEU A 180 -11.39 7.21 -22.32
C LEU A 180 -11.47 5.78 -22.87
N ASP A 181 -11.75 5.62 -24.16
CA ASP A 181 -11.79 4.33 -24.84
C ASP A 181 -10.41 3.65 -24.85
N VAL A 182 -9.34 4.42 -25.11
CA VAL A 182 -7.95 3.92 -25.07
C VAL A 182 -7.60 3.45 -23.66
N ALA A 183 -7.97 4.21 -22.63
CA ALA A 183 -7.75 3.83 -21.24
C ALA A 183 -8.56 2.58 -20.86
N GLY A 184 -9.84 2.51 -21.24
CA GLY A 184 -10.70 1.34 -21.03
C GLY A 184 -10.14 0.08 -21.68
N ALA A 185 -9.68 0.17 -22.93
CA ALA A 185 -9.06 -0.94 -23.65
C ALA A 185 -7.73 -1.38 -23.01
N ALA A 186 -6.94 -0.45 -22.46
CA ALA A 186 -5.72 -0.77 -21.72
C ALA A 186 -6.03 -1.52 -20.41
N LEU A 187 -7.03 -1.08 -19.67
CA LEU A 187 -7.50 -1.75 -18.44
C LEU A 187 -8.05 -3.15 -18.77
N ALA A 188 -8.81 -3.30 -19.85
CA ALA A 188 -9.33 -4.59 -20.29
C ALA A 188 -8.22 -5.61 -20.60
N ARG A 189 -7.10 -5.18 -21.18
CA ARG A 189 -5.93 -6.04 -21.44
C ARG A 189 -5.22 -6.51 -20.17
N GLN A 190 -5.29 -5.73 -19.09
CA GLN A 190 -4.64 -6.06 -17.82
C GLN A 190 -5.57 -6.81 -16.85
N PHE A 191 -6.87 -6.87 -17.16
CA PHE A 191 -7.86 -7.39 -16.24
C PHE A 191 -7.74 -8.90 -16.02
N ASP A 192 -7.84 -9.29 -14.76
CA ASP A 192 -7.88 -10.68 -14.34
C ASP A 192 -9.35 -11.15 -14.24
N PRO A 193 -9.86 -11.96 -15.18
CA PRO A 193 -11.26 -12.38 -15.16
C PRO A 193 -11.59 -13.36 -14.03
N GLU A 194 -10.58 -14.00 -13.41
CA GLU A 194 -10.80 -15.00 -12.37
C GLU A 194 -10.88 -14.34 -10.98
N TYR A 195 -9.93 -13.45 -10.69
CA TYR A 195 -9.80 -12.79 -9.38
C TYR A 195 -10.06 -11.29 -9.41
N GLY A 196 -10.43 -10.69 -10.55
CA GLY A 196 -10.66 -9.26 -10.69
C GLY A 196 -9.39 -8.42 -10.57
N GLY A 197 -9.45 -7.11 -10.69
CA GLY A 197 -8.28 -6.22 -10.65
C GLY A 197 -7.43 -6.27 -11.91
N PHE A 198 -6.30 -5.57 -11.86
CA PHE A 198 -5.44 -5.32 -13.03
C PHE A 198 -4.01 -5.75 -12.74
N GLY A 199 -3.40 -6.45 -13.70
CA GLY A 199 -2.01 -6.90 -13.62
C GLY A 199 -1.80 -8.15 -12.76
N ALA A 200 -0.53 -8.42 -12.47
CA ALA A 200 -0.11 -9.54 -11.64
C ALA A 200 -0.05 -9.16 -10.14
N ALA A 201 0.32 -10.11 -9.29
CA ALA A 201 0.60 -9.84 -7.88
C ALA A 201 1.94 -9.09 -7.70
N PRO A 202 2.07 -8.19 -6.70
CA PRO A 202 1.05 -7.74 -5.75
C PRO A 202 -0.05 -6.90 -6.42
N LYS A 203 -1.29 -7.01 -5.92
CA LYS A 203 -2.47 -6.36 -6.51
C LYS A 203 -2.95 -5.17 -5.68
N PHE A 204 -3.18 -4.05 -6.36
CA PHE A 204 -3.69 -2.81 -5.79
C PHE A 204 -5.16 -2.57 -6.19
N PRO A 205 -5.98 -1.96 -5.31
CA PRO A 205 -7.42 -1.81 -5.55
C PRO A 205 -7.81 -0.93 -6.75
N ALA A 206 -6.93 -0.01 -7.17
CA ALA A 206 -7.10 0.89 -8.30
C ALA A 206 -8.50 1.56 -8.39
N PRO A 207 -9.00 2.21 -7.32
CA PRO A 207 -10.38 2.72 -7.27
C PRO A 207 -10.68 3.75 -8.35
N LEU A 208 -9.70 4.57 -8.76
CA LEU A 208 -9.89 5.55 -9.84
C LEU A 208 -10.08 4.88 -11.21
N ALA A 209 -9.38 3.78 -11.48
CA ALA A 209 -9.56 3.01 -12.70
C ALA A 209 -10.94 2.34 -12.74
N LEU A 210 -11.41 1.81 -11.61
CA LEU A 210 -12.76 1.25 -11.49
C LEU A 210 -13.84 2.32 -11.69
N ARG A 211 -13.66 3.51 -11.11
CA ARG A 211 -14.58 4.65 -11.31
C ARG A 211 -14.55 5.19 -12.73
N LEU A 212 -13.41 5.15 -13.41
CA LEU A 212 -13.33 5.43 -14.85
C LEU A 212 -14.23 4.44 -15.62
N LEU A 213 -14.07 3.13 -15.39
CA LEU A 213 -14.87 2.10 -16.05
C LEU A 213 -16.38 2.25 -15.78
N LEU A 214 -16.76 2.68 -14.57
CA LEU A 214 -18.15 3.01 -14.24
C LEU A 214 -18.70 4.19 -15.07
N ARG A 215 -17.87 5.18 -15.37
CA ARG A 215 -18.26 6.41 -16.09
C ARG A 215 -18.18 6.29 -17.60
N THR A 216 -17.38 5.36 -18.11
CA THR A 216 -17.23 5.11 -19.54
C THR A 216 -18.29 4.15 -20.09
N GLN A 217 -19.20 3.65 -19.25
CA GLN A 217 -20.35 2.93 -19.78
C GLN A 217 -21.27 3.84 -20.58
N HIS A 218 -21.84 3.26 -21.64
CA HIS A 218 -22.88 3.93 -22.41
C HIS A 218 -24.13 4.10 -21.55
N GLU A 219 -24.78 5.27 -21.64
CA GLU A 219 -25.99 5.61 -20.86
C GLU A 219 -27.15 4.61 -21.05
N GLU A 220 -27.11 3.79 -22.10
CA GLU A 220 -28.09 2.75 -22.42
C GLU A 220 -27.84 1.41 -21.69
N GLU A 221 -26.65 1.20 -21.11
CA GLU A 221 -26.30 0.02 -20.32
C GLU A 221 -26.66 0.22 -18.85
N SER A 222 -27.74 -0.42 -18.41
CA SER A 222 -28.19 -0.38 -17.00
C SER A 222 -27.46 -1.38 -16.08
N ALA A 223 -26.34 -1.97 -16.52
CA ALA A 223 -25.68 -3.06 -15.83
C ALA A 223 -24.22 -2.72 -15.50
N LEU A 224 -23.82 -2.97 -14.25
CA LEU A 224 -22.45 -2.78 -13.76
C LEU A 224 -21.42 -3.46 -14.69
N PRO A 225 -20.30 -2.80 -15.07
CA PRO A 225 -19.28 -3.44 -15.88
C PRO A 225 -18.78 -4.71 -15.22
N ALA A 226 -18.69 -5.81 -15.97
CA ALA A 226 -18.22 -7.08 -15.43
C ALA A 226 -16.85 -6.96 -14.75
N MET A 227 -15.95 -6.14 -15.32
CA MET A 227 -14.65 -5.86 -14.73
C MET A 227 -14.75 -5.22 -13.34
N VAL A 228 -15.66 -4.26 -13.18
CA VAL A 228 -15.90 -3.60 -11.90
C VAL A 228 -16.53 -4.57 -10.91
N ALA A 229 -17.59 -5.26 -11.32
CA ALA A 229 -18.30 -6.24 -10.48
C ALA A 229 -17.34 -7.29 -9.91
N VAL A 230 -16.61 -7.99 -10.79
CA VAL A 230 -15.68 -9.06 -10.38
C VAL A 230 -14.57 -8.50 -9.48
N THR A 231 -14.03 -7.31 -9.78
CA THR A 231 -12.99 -6.71 -8.96
C THR A 231 -13.49 -6.38 -7.56
N LEU A 232 -14.60 -5.65 -7.45
CA LEU A 232 -15.18 -5.28 -6.15
C LEU A 232 -15.58 -6.51 -5.34
N ASP A 233 -16.24 -7.50 -5.95
CA ASP A 233 -16.67 -8.70 -5.24
C ASP A 233 -15.49 -9.52 -4.72
N ARG A 234 -14.42 -9.65 -5.51
CA ARG A 234 -13.21 -10.38 -5.12
C ARG A 234 -12.44 -9.66 -4.02
N MET A 235 -12.33 -8.33 -4.09
CA MET A 235 -11.72 -7.54 -3.03
C MET A 235 -12.50 -7.64 -1.70
N ALA A 236 -13.83 -7.47 -1.75
CA ALA A 236 -14.69 -7.55 -0.57
C ALA A 236 -14.76 -8.96 0.04
N ALA A 237 -14.58 -10.00 -0.77
CA ALA A 237 -14.47 -11.39 -0.30
C ALA A 237 -13.07 -11.76 0.19
N GLY A 238 -12.03 -11.01 -0.20
CA GLY A 238 -10.64 -11.28 0.14
C GLY A 238 -10.25 -10.91 1.57
N GLY A 239 -9.02 -11.24 1.93
CA GLY A 239 -8.38 -10.83 3.18
C GLY A 239 -7.91 -9.38 3.18
N MET A 240 -7.85 -8.73 2.00
CA MET A 240 -7.62 -7.29 1.90
C MET A 240 -8.74 -6.44 2.50
N TYR A 241 -9.96 -6.98 2.57
CA TYR A 241 -11.06 -6.37 3.29
C TYR A 241 -11.12 -6.97 4.68
N ASP A 242 -11.07 -6.12 5.72
CA ASP A 242 -11.13 -6.60 7.10
C ASP A 242 -12.52 -7.18 7.37
N GLN A 243 -12.61 -8.51 7.33
CA GLN A 243 -13.86 -9.26 7.44
C GLN A 243 -14.55 -9.11 8.81
N ILE A 244 -13.90 -8.51 9.81
CA ILE A 244 -14.46 -8.31 11.16
C ILE A 244 -14.81 -6.83 11.38
N GLY A 245 -13.87 -5.92 11.13
CA GLY A 245 -14.01 -4.50 11.43
C GLY A 245 -14.40 -3.62 10.25
N GLY A 246 -14.35 -4.12 9.02
CA GLY A 246 -14.50 -3.31 7.83
C GLY A 246 -13.27 -2.45 7.53
N GLY A 247 -13.36 -1.74 6.40
CA GLY A 247 -12.22 -1.05 5.81
C GLY A 247 -11.25 -1.99 5.09
N PHE A 248 -10.43 -1.40 4.26
CA PHE A 248 -9.48 -2.07 3.39
C PHE A 248 -8.05 -1.85 3.88
N HIS A 249 -7.30 -2.94 3.84
CA HIS A 249 -5.85 -2.93 3.81
C HIS A 249 -5.37 -2.42 2.44
N ARG A 250 -4.13 -1.92 2.39
CA ARG A 250 -3.64 -1.14 1.27
C ARG A 250 -3.59 -1.91 -0.06
N TYR A 251 -3.06 -3.12 -0.03
CA TYR A 251 -2.93 -3.98 -1.21
C TYR A 251 -2.82 -5.45 -0.80
N SER A 252 -2.92 -6.36 -1.77
CA SER A 252 -2.71 -7.80 -1.54
C SER A 252 -1.41 -8.26 -2.17
N THR A 253 -0.63 -9.05 -1.45
CA THR A 253 0.63 -9.63 -1.95
C THR A 253 0.40 -10.79 -2.91
N ASP A 254 -0.80 -11.38 -2.90
CA ASP A 254 -1.22 -12.48 -3.76
C ASP A 254 -2.25 -12.05 -4.83
N ARG A 255 -2.44 -12.91 -5.83
CA ARG A 255 -3.37 -12.69 -6.95
C ARG A 255 -4.84 -12.73 -6.50
N GLN A 256 -5.14 -13.46 -5.42
CA GLN A 256 -6.49 -13.80 -4.99
C GLN A 256 -7.09 -12.81 -3.98
N TRP A 257 -6.37 -11.73 -3.65
CA TRP A 257 -6.75 -10.74 -2.63
C TRP A 257 -6.80 -11.28 -1.20
N ARG A 258 -6.10 -12.38 -0.90
CA ARG A 258 -6.18 -13.06 0.40
C ARG A 258 -5.13 -12.58 1.39
N VAL A 259 -3.93 -12.24 0.93
CA VAL A 259 -2.81 -11.90 1.80
C VAL A 259 -2.58 -10.39 1.77
N PRO A 260 -3.18 -9.61 2.70
CA PRO A 260 -3.00 -8.18 2.70
C PRO A 260 -1.57 -7.80 3.12
N HIS A 261 -1.15 -6.62 2.68
CA HIS A 261 -0.22 -5.81 3.45
C HIS A 261 -1.04 -5.00 4.46
N PHE A 262 -0.89 -5.26 5.76
CA PHE A 262 -1.94 -4.97 6.77
C PHE A 262 -2.18 -3.50 7.10
N GLU A 263 -1.34 -2.62 6.58
CA GLU A 263 -1.52 -1.17 6.61
C GLU A 263 -2.90 -0.74 6.08
N LYS A 264 -3.52 0.23 6.75
CA LYS A 264 -4.77 0.86 6.27
C LYS A 264 -4.58 2.36 6.11
N MET A 265 -4.76 2.85 4.89
CA MET A 265 -4.66 4.27 4.57
C MET A 265 -6.05 4.92 4.49
N LEU A 266 -6.19 6.13 5.03
CA LEU A 266 -7.44 6.88 4.94
C LEU A 266 -7.84 7.11 3.48
N TYR A 267 -6.90 7.55 2.64
CA TYR A 267 -7.19 7.90 1.24
C TYR A 267 -7.68 6.68 0.44
N ASP A 268 -7.11 5.49 0.68
CA ASP A 268 -7.55 4.26 0.01
C ASP A 268 -8.99 3.92 0.42
N ASN A 269 -9.28 3.99 1.72
CA ASN A 269 -10.61 3.72 2.25
C ASN A 269 -11.66 4.74 1.79
N ALA A 270 -11.31 6.03 1.70
CA ALA A 270 -12.19 7.07 1.19
C ALA A 270 -12.52 6.85 -0.30
N LEU A 271 -11.50 6.55 -1.12
CA LEU A 271 -11.66 6.31 -2.55
C LEU A 271 -12.45 5.02 -2.83
N LEU A 272 -12.20 3.95 -2.05
CA LEU A 272 -12.94 2.70 -2.16
C LEU A 272 -14.38 2.86 -1.71
N ALA A 273 -14.65 3.54 -0.59
CA ALA A 273 -16.03 3.82 -0.15
C ALA A 273 -16.83 4.55 -1.25
N ALA A 274 -16.23 5.56 -1.90
CA ALA A 274 -16.86 6.22 -3.04
C ALA A 274 -17.06 5.29 -4.24
N CYS A 275 -16.08 4.45 -4.57
CA CYS A 275 -16.18 3.50 -5.67
C CYS A 275 -17.27 2.44 -5.46
N TYR A 276 -17.36 1.85 -4.26
CA TYR A 276 -18.42 0.89 -3.93
C TYR A 276 -19.80 1.55 -3.86
N LEU A 277 -19.87 2.82 -3.44
CA LEU A 277 -21.13 3.59 -3.45
C LEU A 277 -21.63 3.78 -4.89
N GLU A 278 -20.75 4.23 -5.79
CA GLU A 278 -21.09 4.38 -7.21
C GLU A 278 -21.49 3.03 -7.84
N ALA A 279 -20.77 1.95 -7.53
CA ALA A 279 -21.12 0.61 -8.00
C ALA A 279 -22.48 0.13 -7.46
N TRP A 280 -22.80 0.42 -6.20
CA TRP A 280 -24.12 0.13 -5.63
C TRP A 280 -25.23 0.94 -6.30
N GLN A 281 -24.99 2.22 -6.62
CA GLN A 281 -25.96 3.06 -7.31
C GLN A 281 -26.27 2.54 -8.73
N VAL A 282 -25.29 1.97 -9.41
CA VAL A 282 -25.45 1.39 -10.75
C VAL A 282 -26.05 -0.02 -10.70
N GLY A 283 -25.49 -0.92 -9.88
CA GLY A 283 -25.82 -2.34 -9.90
C GLY A 283 -26.86 -2.79 -8.86
N GLY A 284 -27.10 -2.00 -7.80
CA GLY A 284 -28.05 -2.31 -6.73
C GLY A 284 -27.62 -3.41 -5.76
N ASP A 285 -26.39 -3.92 -5.82
CA ASP A 285 -25.94 -5.04 -4.99
C ASP A 285 -25.82 -4.66 -3.51
N SER A 286 -26.59 -5.36 -2.67
CA SER A 286 -26.55 -5.23 -1.21
C SER A 286 -25.17 -5.46 -0.58
N VAL A 287 -24.30 -6.25 -1.22
CA VAL A 287 -22.90 -6.47 -0.78
C VAL A 287 -22.11 -5.17 -0.91
N HIS A 288 -22.22 -4.45 -2.03
CA HIS A 288 -21.53 -3.18 -2.22
C HIS A 288 -22.00 -2.16 -1.19
N ARG A 289 -23.32 -2.07 -0.95
CA ARG A 289 -23.87 -1.22 0.11
C ARG A 289 -23.30 -1.55 1.49
N ARG A 290 -23.22 -2.84 1.84
CA ARG A 290 -22.66 -3.28 3.13
C ARG A 290 -21.21 -2.84 3.26
N VAL A 291 -20.39 -3.06 2.22
CA VAL A 291 -18.97 -2.68 2.22
C VAL A 291 -18.80 -1.18 2.40
N VAL A 292 -19.63 -0.35 1.77
CA VAL A 292 -19.61 1.12 1.99
C VAL A 292 -19.85 1.45 3.46
N VAL A 293 -20.94 0.93 4.03
CA VAL A 293 -21.31 1.21 5.43
C VAL A 293 -20.22 0.75 6.39
N GLU A 294 -19.78 -0.50 6.28
CA GLU A 294 -18.74 -1.07 7.15
C GLU A 294 -17.39 -0.33 7.00
N THR A 295 -17.04 0.14 5.79
CA THR A 295 -15.83 0.96 5.58
C THR A 295 -15.96 2.33 6.24
N LEU A 296 -17.11 2.99 6.12
CA LEU A 296 -17.36 4.27 6.78
C LEU A 296 -17.42 4.13 8.32
N ASP A 297 -18.02 3.04 8.82
CA ASP A 297 -18.02 2.73 10.25
C ASP A 297 -16.61 2.50 10.78
N TYR A 298 -15.72 1.88 9.99
CA TYR A 298 -14.29 1.79 10.30
C TYR A 298 -13.65 3.19 10.38
N VAL A 299 -13.87 4.06 9.39
CA VAL A 299 -13.29 5.42 9.41
C VAL A 299 -13.77 6.21 10.64
N LEU A 300 -15.06 6.13 10.97
CA LEU A 300 -15.62 6.81 12.14
C LEU A 300 -15.08 6.25 13.46
N ARG A 301 -14.91 4.93 13.57
CA ARG A 301 -14.47 4.27 14.79
C ARG A 301 -12.97 4.38 15.04
N GLU A 302 -12.16 4.27 13.98
CA GLU A 302 -10.72 4.03 14.09
C GLU A 302 -9.88 5.16 13.51
N MET A 303 -10.37 5.87 12.49
CA MET A 303 -9.60 6.91 11.80
C MET A 303 -10.02 8.34 12.20
N THR A 304 -11.09 8.50 12.99
CA THR A 304 -11.54 9.83 13.42
C THR A 304 -10.84 10.23 14.72
N HIS A 305 -10.21 11.40 14.71
CA HIS A 305 -9.56 11.94 15.90
C HIS A 305 -10.63 12.48 16.89
N PRO A 306 -10.51 12.28 18.22
CA PRO A 306 -11.52 12.71 19.19
C PRO A 306 -11.84 14.21 19.19
N GLY A 307 -10.87 15.04 18.78
CA GLY A 307 -11.02 16.49 18.61
C GLY A 307 -11.60 16.94 17.26
N GLY A 308 -11.98 16.00 16.38
CA GLY A 308 -12.33 16.26 14.98
C GLY A 308 -11.16 16.04 14.02
N GLY A 309 -11.46 15.92 12.73
CA GLY A 309 -10.49 15.55 11.69
C GLY A 309 -10.21 14.03 11.63
N PHE A 310 -9.35 13.63 10.71
CA PHE A 310 -9.01 12.23 10.48
C PHE A 310 -7.50 11.98 10.55
N TYR A 311 -7.11 10.86 11.15
CA TYR A 311 -5.77 10.27 11.02
C TYR A 311 -5.52 9.85 9.57
N THR A 312 -4.26 9.88 9.12
CA THR A 312 -3.92 9.56 7.71
C THR A 312 -3.73 8.07 7.46
N ALA A 313 -3.20 7.34 8.44
CA ALA A 313 -2.84 5.94 8.30
C ALA A 313 -2.91 5.17 9.62
N GLN A 314 -3.07 3.86 9.52
CA GLN A 314 -2.88 2.88 10.58
C GLN A 314 -1.80 1.89 10.15
N ASP A 315 -0.83 1.67 11.05
CA ASP A 315 0.35 0.85 10.82
C ASP A 315 -0.03 -0.61 10.50
N ALA A 316 0.81 -1.28 9.71
CA ALA A 316 0.71 -2.71 9.49
C ALA A 316 1.15 -3.51 10.74
N ASP A 317 2.08 -2.95 11.51
CA ASP A 317 2.70 -3.62 12.65
C ASP A 317 1.97 -3.35 13.97
N SER A 318 1.86 -4.39 14.81
CA SER A 318 1.32 -4.29 16.17
C SER A 318 1.84 -5.45 17.01
N GLY A 319 2.14 -5.25 18.29
CA GLY A 319 2.51 -6.35 19.20
C GLY A 319 3.71 -7.20 18.73
N GLY A 320 4.64 -6.60 17.96
CA GLY A 320 5.88 -7.25 17.52
C GLY A 320 5.84 -7.96 16.16
N GLY A 321 4.79 -7.80 15.35
CA GLY A 321 4.78 -8.34 13.98
C GLY A 321 3.66 -7.79 13.10
N GLU A 322 3.85 -7.89 11.78
CA GLU A 322 2.88 -7.43 10.77
C GLU A 322 1.54 -8.17 10.92
N GLY A 323 0.44 -7.43 10.93
CA GLY A 323 -0.90 -8.01 10.90
C GLY A 323 -1.36 -8.72 12.18
N THR A 324 -0.55 -8.79 13.23
CA THR A 324 -0.85 -9.50 14.49
C THR A 324 -2.22 -9.14 15.06
N PHE A 325 -2.61 -7.86 15.01
CA PHE A 325 -3.92 -7.39 15.42
C PHE A 325 -5.08 -8.08 14.69
N TYR A 326 -4.92 -8.39 13.39
CA TYR A 326 -5.96 -8.90 12.50
C TYR A 326 -6.02 -10.43 12.41
N LEU A 327 -4.92 -11.13 12.76
CA LEU A 327 -4.78 -12.58 12.61
C LEU A 327 -5.49 -13.38 13.72
N TRP A 328 -5.99 -14.57 13.40
CA TRP A 328 -6.71 -15.45 14.33
C TRP A 328 -6.22 -16.89 14.31
N THR A 329 -6.26 -17.55 15.45
CA THR A 329 -6.18 -19.01 15.54
C THR A 329 -7.59 -19.62 15.58
N ALA A 330 -7.74 -20.86 15.11
CA ALA A 330 -9.02 -21.58 15.20
C ALA A 330 -9.49 -21.71 16.66
N ASP A 331 -8.56 -21.93 17.59
CA ASP A 331 -8.83 -22.01 19.03
C ASP A 331 -9.36 -20.71 19.63
N GLU A 332 -8.86 -19.54 19.20
CA GLU A 332 -9.41 -18.26 19.61
C GLU A 332 -10.87 -18.12 19.14
N ILE A 333 -11.14 -18.45 17.88
CA ILE A 333 -12.50 -18.36 17.30
C ILE A 333 -13.45 -19.29 18.06
N HIS A 334 -13.08 -20.55 18.30
CA HIS A 334 -13.89 -21.48 19.08
C HIS A 334 -14.11 -21.02 20.53
N ARG A 335 -13.13 -20.35 21.13
CA ARG A 335 -13.23 -19.82 22.49
C ARG A 335 -14.27 -18.71 22.59
N PHE A 336 -14.33 -17.80 21.61
CA PHE A 336 -15.26 -16.67 21.62
C PHE A 336 -16.65 -17.02 21.10
N LEU A 337 -16.75 -17.87 20.08
CA LEU A 337 -18.02 -18.20 19.42
C LEU A 337 -18.65 -19.51 19.92
N GLY A 338 -17.92 -20.31 20.69
CA GLY A 338 -18.29 -21.68 21.00
C GLY A 338 -18.06 -22.65 19.84
N ARG A 339 -18.18 -23.96 20.10
CA ARG A 339 -17.78 -25.00 19.14
C ARG A 339 -18.61 -25.02 17.86
N VAL A 340 -19.95 -24.90 17.96
CA VAL A 340 -20.85 -25.03 16.80
C VAL A 340 -20.85 -23.77 15.92
N PRO A 341 -21.05 -22.55 16.46
CA PRO A 341 -20.94 -21.33 15.66
C PRO A 341 -19.51 -21.10 15.18
N GLY A 342 -18.51 -21.38 16.02
CA GLY A 342 -17.10 -21.23 15.67
C GLY A 342 -16.67 -22.13 14.51
N LYS A 343 -17.07 -23.41 14.49
CA LYS A 343 -16.76 -24.30 13.36
C LYS A 343 -17.33 -23.77 12.04
N ARG A 344 -18.59 -23.32 12.05
CA ARG A 344 -19.26 -22.75 10.86
C ARG A 344 -18.60 -21.44 10.42
N PHE A 345 -18.15 -20.62 11.38
CA PHE A 345 -17.39 -19.41 11.11
C PHE A 345 -16.04 -19.74 10.46
N CYS A 346 -15.30 -20.71 10.99
CA CYS A 346 -14.02 -21.14 10.44
C CYS A 346 -14.15 -21.63 8.99
N GLU A 347 -15.14 -22.48 8.70
CA GLU A 347 -15.41 -22.97 7.34
C GLU A 347 -15.75 -21.82 6.37
N PHE A 348 -16.56 -20.86 6.80
CA PHE A 348 -16.96 -19.71 5.99
C PHE A 348 -15.80 -18.73 5.75
N TYR A 349 -14.95 -18.50 6.75
CA TYR A 349 -13.87 -17.52 6.70
C TYR A 349 -12.49 -18.09 6.38
N GLY A 350 -12.42 -19.34 5.90
CA GLY A 350 -11.18 -19.94 5.40
C GLY A 350 -10.14 -20.23 6.50
N VAL A 351 -10.60 -20.46 7.73
CA VAL A 351 -9.73 -20.73 8.89
C VAL A 351 -9.37 -22.21 8.94
N THR A 352 -8.09 -22.50 9.11
CA THR A 352 -7.55 -23.85 9.36
C THR A 352 -6.91 -23.94 10.74
N ASP A 353 -6.72 -25.16 11.23
CA ASP A 353 -6.06 -25.40 12.52
C ASP A 353 -4.56 -25.05 12.46
N GLU A 354 -3.89 -25.30 11.33
CA GLU A 354 -2.48 -24.95 11.11
C GLU A 354 -2.24 -23.46 10.79
N GLY A 355 -3.30 -22.73 10.43
CA GLY A 355 -3.18 -21.39 9.87
C GLY A 355 -3.01 -21.36 8.35
N ASN A 356 -3.44 -20.24 7.75
CA ASN A 356 -3.26 -19.92 6.34
C ASN A 356 -2.22 -18.81 6.09
N PHE A 357 -1.63 -18.25 7.16
CA PHE A 357 -0.57 -17.24 7.14
C PHE A 357 0.24 -17.28 8.43
N GLU A 358 1.53 -17.62 8.35
CA GLU A 358 2.47 -17.61 9.48
C GLU A 358 1.97 -18.33 10.77
N GLY A 359 1.31 -19.48 10.60
CA GLY A 359 0.75 -20.26 11.72
C GLY A 359 -0.53 -19.68 12.32
N ARG A 360 -1.11 -18.65 11.71
CA ARG A 360 -2.39 -18.03 12.04
C ARG A 360 -3.25 -17.89 10.78
N ASN A 361 -4.45 -17.32 10.92
CA ASN A 361 -5.40 -17.19 9.83
C ASN A 361 -5.72 -15.73 9.53
N ILE A 362 -5.59 -15.38 8.25
CA ILE A 362 -6.27 -14.27 7.62
C ILE A 362 -7.69 -14.72 7.29
N LEU A 363 -8.67 -13.89 7.62
CA LEU A 363 -10.06 -14.19 7.33
C LEU A 363 -10.41 -13.71 5.92
N TYR A 364 -10.98 -14.59 5.11
CA TYR A 364 -11.52 -14.27 3.80
C TYR A 364 -12.76 -15.14 3.54
N ARG A 365 -13.72 -14.69 2.74
CA ARG A 365 -14.92 -15.47 2.43
C ARG A 365 -14.56 -16.63 1.52
N SER A 366 -14.68 -17.85 2.03
CA SER A 366 -14.34 -19.06 1.30
C SER A 366 -15.44 -19.42 0.29
N ASN A 367 -15.04 -19.84 -0.91
CA ASN A 367 -15.97 -20.40 -1.89
C ASN A 367 -16.53 -21.76 -1.44
N ALA A 368 -15.97 -22.39 -0.40
CA ALA A 368 -16.44 -23.68 0.12
C ALA A 368 -17.84 -23.57 0.75
N PHE A 369 -18.23 -22.36 1.15
CA PHE A 369 -19.56 -22.05 1.66
C PHE A 369 -20.36 -21.26 0.61
N GLN A 370 -20.54 -21.84 -0.59
CA GLN A 370 -21.54 -21.29 -1.50
C GLN A 370 -22.93 -21.54 -0.91
N ASP A 371 -23.73 -20.49 -0.89
CA ASP A 371 -25.10 -20.40 -0.38
C ASP A 371 -26.11 -21.18 -1.26
N THR A 372 -25.63 -22.26 -1.89
CA THR A 372 -26.37 -23.08 -2.85
C THR A 372 -27.31 -24.00 -2.10
N GLY A 373 -28.59 -23.67 -2.13
CA GLY A 373 -29.67 -24.48 -1.58
C GLY A 373 -30.29 -23.97 -0.28
N MET A 374 -29.80 -22.86 0.29
CA MET A 374 -30.46 -22.21 1.44
C MET A 374 -31.68 -21.40 0.98
N SER A 375 -32.79 -21.57 1.67
CA SER A 375 -33.96 -20.70 1.54
C SER A 375 -33.65 -19.26 1.93
N GLY A 376 -34.49 -18.30 1.51
CA GLY A 376 -34.32 -16.89 1.87
C GLY A 376 -34.29 -16.65 3.38
N GLU A 377 -35.08 -17.39 4.16
CA GLU A 377 -35.10 -17.30 5.62
C GLU A 377 -33.81 -17.82 6.26
N GLU A 378 -33.30 -18.96 5.78
CA GLU A 378 -32.03 -19.53 6.26
C GLU A 378 -30.85 -18.62 5.96
N ARG A 379 -30.85 -17.96 4.79
CA ARG A 379 -29.84 -16.96 4.42
C ARG A 379 -29.85 -15.77 5.38
N VAL A 380 -31.03 -15.24 5.69
CA VAL A 380 -31.19 -14.12 6.64
C VAL A 380 -30.75 -14.53 8.05
N ALA A 381 -31.14 -15.72 8.51
CA ALA A 381 -30.72 -16.23 9.80
C ALA A 381 -29.19 -16.41 9.87
N ARG A 382 -28.59 -16.90 8.78
CA ARG A 382 -27.14 -17.08 8.68
C ARG A 382 -26.38 -15.77 8.70
N GLU A 383 -26.82 -14.76 7.96
CA GLU A 383 -26.17 -13.45 7.99
C GLU A 383 -26.29 -12.80 9.38
N ARG A 384 -27.42 -12.95 10.08
CA ARG A 384 -27.57 -12.49 11.47
C ARG A 384 -26.60 -13.20 12.41
N GLU A 385 -26.45 -14.51 12.28
CA GLU A 385 -25.46 -15.27 13.05
C GLU A 385 -24.03 -14.76 12.78
N PHE A 386 -23.66 -14.57 11.52
CA PHE A 386 -22.32 -14.07 11.19
C PHE A 386 -22.10 -12.62 11.62
N ALA A 387 -23.10 -11.75 11.55
CA ALA A 387 -23.01 -10.39 12.06
C ALA A 387 -22.72 -10.38 13.57
N GLU A 388 -23.42 -11.23 14.34
CA GLU A 388 -23.17 -11.38 15.78
C GLU A 388 -21.78 -11.96 16.07
N ASN A 389 -21.36 -12.98 15.32
CA ASN A 389 -20.01 -13.54 15.44
C ASN A 389 -18.92 -12.50 15.16
N ARG A 390 -19.09 -11.67 14.10
CA ARG A 390 -18.18 -10.56 13.81
C ARG A 390 -18.14 -9.55 14.95
N ARG A 391 -19.29 -9.20 15.54
CA ARG A 391 -19.36 -8.30 16.71
C ARG A 391 -18.57 -8.85 17.90
N LEU A 392 -18.77 -10.11 18.27
CA LEU A 392 -18.05 -10.76 19.38
C LEU A 392 -16.53 -10.82 19.13
N LEU A 393 -16.11 -11.13 17.91
CA LEU A 393 -14.70 -11.15 17.54
C LEU A 393 -14.10 -9.74 17.50
N LEU A 394 -14.86 -8.72 17.09
CA LEU A 394 -14.41 -7.33 17.14
C LEU A 394 -14.17 -6.87 18.59
N GLU A 395 -15.07 -7.20 19.51
CA GLU A 395 -14.92 -6.92 20.95
C GLU A 395 -13.70 -7.63 21.57
N ALA A 396 -13.44 -8.87 21.15
CA ALA A 396 -12.25 -9.60 21.54
C ALA A 396 -10.98 -8.96 20.97
N ARG A 397 -10.99 -8.59 19.68
CA ARG A 397 -9.85 -7.95 18.99
C ARG A 397 -9.50 -6.60 19.58
N ALA A 398 -10.49 -5.82 20.01
CA ALA A 398 -10.28 -4.50 20.62
C ALA A 398 -9.45 -4.52 21.92
N ARG A 399 -9.24 -5.71 22.52
CA ARG A 399 -8.39 -5.90 23.72
C ARG A 399 -6.93 -6.22 23.38
N ARG A 400 -6.59 -6.39 22.10
CA ARG A 400 -5.22 -6.58 21.63
C ARG A 400 -4.49 -5.23 21.60
N GLU A 401 -3.17 -5.29 21.48
CA GLU A 401 -2.37 -4.10 21.18
C GLU A 401 -2.77 -3.56 19.80
N TRP A 402 -3.17 -2.30 19.77
CA TRP A 402 -3.64 -1.66 18.55
C TRP A 402 -2.46 -1.27 17.67
N PRO A 403 -2.58 -1.37 16.33
CA PRO A 403 -1.59 -0.78 15.45
C PRO A 403 -1.52 0.73 15.66
N GLY A 404 -0.31 1.29 15.51
CA GLY A 404 -0.08 2.73 15.60
C GLY A 404 -0.93 3.49 14.59
N ARG A 405 -1.23 4.76 14.90
CA ARG A 405 -1.86 5.69 13.95
C ARG A 405 -0.90 6.83 13.69
N ASP A 406 -0.81 7.27 12.44
CA ASP A 406 -0.11 8.52 12.15
C ASP A 406 -0.96 9.67 12.69
N ASP A 407 -0.39 10.47 13.59
CA ASP A 407 -1.08 11.53 14.33
C ASP A 407 -1.22 12.83 13.53
N LYS A 408 -0.78 12.85 12.27
CA LYS A 408 -1.12 13.92 11.32
C LYS A 408 -2.64 13.96 11.13
N ILE A 409 -3.22 15.14 11.39
CA ILE A 409 -4.65 15.37 11.26
C ILE A 409 -4.93 16.05 9.92
N LEU A 410 -5.71 15.39 9.06
CA LEU A 410 -6.36 16.05 7.92
C LEU A 410 -7.65 16.73 8.40
N ALA A 411 -7.75 18.03 8.16
CA ALA A 411 -8.88 18.89 8.56
C ALA A 411 -9.90 19.09 7.44
#